data_AF-A0A369QF07-F1
#
_entry.id   AF-A0A369QF07-F1
#
_cell.length_a   1.000
_cell.length_b   1.000
_cell.length_c   1.000
_cell.angle_alpha   90.00
_cell.angle_beta   90.00
_cell.angle_gamma   90.00
#
_symmetry.space_group_name_H-M   'P 1'
#
loop_
_entity.id
_entity.type
_entity.pdbx_description
1 polymer ?
#
loop_
_entity_poly.entity_id
_entity_poly.type
_entity_poly.pdbx_seq_one_letter_code
_entity_poly.pdbx_strand_id
1 'polypeptide(L)'
;MKFTDNEANQITGNRYGALIILWNAPDASETELDEIWEKTENIALDILSRMRKDRKEHRFFINLSQVQLDPVSTLFIDSDYGWRMEFSLDKPINICYNPANWTTV
;
A
#
# COMPACT_ATOMS: atom_id res chain seq x y z
N MET A 1 -27.84 30.22 0.69
CA MET A 1 -26.40 30.33 0.36
C MET A 1 -26.15 29.32 -0.75
N LYS A 2 -26.03 29.79 -2.00
CA LYS A 2 -25.73 28.92 -3.15
C LYS A 2 -24.22 28.67 -3.12
N PHE A 3 -23.81 27.43 -2.95
CA PHE A 3 -22.44 27.03 -3.21
C PHE A 3 -22.25 27.09 -4.72
N THR A 4 -21.53 28.10 -5.20
CA THR A 4 -20.99 28.11 -6.56
C THR A 4 -19.74 27.26 -6.52
N ASP A 5 -19.85 26.00 -6.98
CA ASP A 5 -18.67 25.23 -7.37
C ASP A 5 -17.97 26.02 -8.46
N ASN A 6 -16.83 26.61 -8.12
CA ASN A 6 -15.91 27.11 -9.13
C ASN A 6 -15.53 25.91 -10.01
N GLU A 7 -15.72 26.05 -11.32
CA GLU A 7 -15.49 25.09 -12.39
C GLU A 7 -14.00 24.69 -12.55
N ALA A 8 -13.30 24.40 -11.45
CA ALA A 8 -12.00 23.74 -11.45
C ALA A 8 -12.23 22.25 -11.74
N ASN A 9 -12.54 21.94 -13.00
CA ASN A 9 -12.95 20.62 -13.51
C ASN A 9 -11.86 19.52 -13.48
N GLN A 10 -10.77 19.70 -12.74
CA GLN A 10 -9.75 18.66 -12.56
C GLN A 10 -9.27 18.64 -11.10
N ILE A 11 -9.84 17.71 -10.33
CA ILE A 11 -9.28 17.30 -9.06
C ILE A 11 -8.21 16.26 -9.36
N THR A 12 -6.97 16.54 -8.98
CA THR A 12 -5.87 15.59 -9.03
C THR A 12 -5.83 14.78 -7.73
N GLY A 13 -5.92 13.45 -7.86
CA GLY A 13 -5.80 12.52 -6.73
C GLY A 13 -4.40 11.93 -6.62
N ASN A 14 -3.96 11.66 -5.39
CA ASN A 14 -2.79 10.83 -5.12
C ASN A 14 -3.19 9.35 -5.13
N ARG A 15 -2.31 8.49 -5.66
CA ARG A 15 -2.48 7.05 -5.58
C ARG A 15 -1.57 6.49 -4.49
N TYR A 16 -2.15 5.66 -3.62
CA TYR A 16 -1.42 4.91 -2.60
C TYR A 16 -1.50 3.43 -2.92
N GLY A 17 -0.41 2.72 -2.66
CA GLY A 17 -0.32 1.27 -2.71
C GLY A 17 0.03 0.71 -1.35
N ALA A 18 -0.42 -0.51 -1.08
CA ALA A 18 -0.04 -1.25 0.11
C ALA A 18 0.30 -2.69 -0.28
N LEU A 19 1.35 -3.22 0.34
CA LEU A 19 1.72 -4.63 0.31
C LEU A 19 1.70 -5.14 1.74
N ILE A 20 1.19 -6.34 1.95
CA ILE A 20 1.19 -7.00 3.25
C ILE A 20 1.94 -8.33 3.10
N ILE A 21 2.91 -8.57 3.98
CA ILE A 21 3.70 -9.80 4.06
C ILE A 21 3.35 -10.45 5.39
N LEU A 22 2.76 -11.63 5.32
CA LEU A 22 2.31 -12.38 6.48
C LEU A 22 2.91 -13.78 6.48
N TRP A 23 3.21 -14.25 7.68
CA TRP A 23 3.58 -15.62 7.95
C TRP A 23 2.60 -16.20 8.95
N ASN A 24 1.99 -17.32 8.57
CA ASN A 24 1.07 -18.06 9.41
C ASN A 24 1.86 -18.90 10.41
N ALA A 25 1.68 -18.65 11.71
CA ALA A 25 2.43 -19.30 12.77
C ALA A 25 1.53 -19.63 13.98
N PRO A 26 0.64 -20.63 13.83
CA PRO A 26 -0.16 -21.11 14.96
C PRO A 26 0.78 -21.73 15.99
N ASP A 27 0.55 -21.41 17.27
CA ASP A 27 1.28 -21.96 18.43
C ASP A 27 2.79 -21.64 18.47
N ALA A 28 3.25 -20.63 17.74
CA ALA A 28 4.65 -20.21 17.78
C ALA A 28 5.06 -19.72 19.18
N SER A 29 6.23 -20.19 19.62
CA SER A 29 6.91 -19.65 20.79
C SER A 29 7.38 -18.21 20.57
N GLU A 30 7.69 -17.50 21.65
CA GLU A 30 8.20 -16.12 21.58
C GLU A 30 9.45 -16.01 20.70
N THR A 31 10.37 -16.97 20.80
CA THR A 31 11.58 -17.01 19.97
C THR A 31 11.26 -17.24 18.49
N GLU A 32 10.31 -18.11 18.16
CA GLU A 32 9.89 -18.32 16.77
C GLU A 32 9.18 -17.09 16.20
N LEU A 33 8.42 -16.36 17.02
CA LEU A 33 7.81 -15.10 16.61
C LEU A 33 8.87 -14.05 16.27
N ASP A 34 9.93 -13.91 17.06
CA ASP A 34 11.04 -13.00 16.76
C ASP A 34 11.71 -13.35 15.42
N GLU A 35 11.94 -14.64 15.14
CA GLU A 35 12.48 -15.10 13.86
C GLU A 35 11.52 -14.78 12.69
N ILE A 36 10.22 -14.92 12.89
CA ILE A 36 9.20 -14.58 11.90
C ILE A 36 9.18 -13.07 11.62
N TRP A 37 9.25 -12.25 12.67
CA TRP A 37 9.32 -10.79 12.55
C TRP A 37 10.52 -10.35 11.73
N GLU A 38 11.71 -10.87 12.05
CA GLU A 38 12.95 -10.57 11.32
C GLU A 38 12.87 -11.06 9.86
N LYS A 39 12.36 -12.27 9.63
CA LYS A 39 12.26 -12.84 8.29
C LYS A 39 11.32 -12.05 7.40
N THR A 40 10.16 -11.68 7.91
CA THR A 40 9.15 -10.91 7.17
C THR A 40 9.60 -9.46 6.94
N GLU A 41 10.34 -8.87 7.88
CA GLU A 41 10.98 -7.56 7.71
C GLU A 41 12.00 -7.59 6.57
N ASN A 42 12.89 -8.58 6.57
CA ASN A 42 13.90 -8.76 5.53
C ASN A 42 13.29 -8.88 4.13
N ILE A 43 12.17 -9.60 3.99
CA ILE A 43 11.41 -9.65 2.73
C ILE A 43 10.90 -8.27 2.33
N ALA A 44 10.36 -7.49 3.28
CA ALA A 44 9.89 -6.13 3.00
C ALA A 44 11.02 -5.22 2.53
N LEU A 45 12.18 -5.30 3.17
CA LEU A 45 13.38 -4.54 2.81
C LEU A 45 13.93 -4.93 1.44
N ASP A 46 13.91 -6.22 1.08
CA ASP A 46 14.30 -6.70 -0.24
C ASP A 46 13.37 -6.17 -1.34
N ILE A 47 12.05 -6.16 -1.09
CA ILE A 47 11.07 -5.58 -2.01
C ILE A 47 11.30 -4.07 -2.15
N LEU A 48 11.50 -3.35 -1.04
CA LEU A 48 11.80 -1.92 -1.06
C LEU A 48 13.09 -1.61 -1.83
N SER A 49 14.13 -2.42 -1.63
CA SER A 49 15.41 -2.34 -2.36
C SER A 49 15.18 -2.53 -3.86
N ARG A 50 14.34 -3.51 -4.25
CA ARG A 50 13.98 -3.75 -5.64
C ARG A 50 13.18 -2.59 -6.24
N MET A 51 12.20 -2.05 -5.52
CA MET A 51 11.43 -0.87 -5.93
C MET A 51 12.34 0.34 -6.14
N ARG A 52 13.36 0.53 -5.28
CA ARG A 52 14.38 1.57 -5.42
C ARG A 52 15.23 1.40 -6.67
N LYS A 53 15.62 0.17 -7.00
CA LYS A 53 16.33 -0.14 -8.25
C LYS A 53 15.45 0.16 -9.46
N ASP A 54 14.23 -0.36 -9.48
CA ASP A 54 13.32 -0.22 -10.63
C ASP A 54 12.88 1.24 -10.86
N ARG A 55 12.80 2.06 -9.79
CA ARG A 55 12.60 3.52 -9.89
C ARG A 55 13.77 4.22 -10.60
N LYS A 56 15.02 3.85 -10.28
CA LYS A 56 16.21 4.40 -10.96
C LYS A 56 16.23 4.04 -12.45
N GLU A 57 15.66 2.89 -12.81
CA GLU A 57 15.51 2.43 -14.20
C GLU A 57 14.25 2.98 -14.88
N HIS A 58 13.52 3.91 -14.24
CA HIS A 58 12.29 4.52 -14.75
C HIS A 58 11.17 3.52 -15.11
N ARG A 59 11.17 2.32 -14.53
CA ARG A 59 10.13 1.30 -14.77
C ARG A 59 8.84 1.59 -14.02
N PHE A 60 8.95 2.16 -12.82
CA PHE A 60 7.82 2.52 -11.97
C PHE A 60 7.94 3.96 -11.45
N PHE A 61 6.77 4.59 -11.26
CA PHE A 61 6.63 5.94 -10.74
C PHE A 61 6.18 5.85 -9.28
N ILE A 62 7.12 5.55 -8.39
CA ILE A 62 6.88 5.32 -6.96
C ILE A 62 7.60 6.39 -6.16
N ASN A 63 6.88 7.02 -5.23
CA ASN A 63 7.43 7.92 -4.24
C ASN A 63 7.98 7.11 -3.06
N LEU A 64 9.29 6.92 -3.03
CA LEU A 64 9.96 6.17 -1.95
C LEU A 64 10.27 7.02 -0.71
N SER A 65 9.99 8.32 -0.75
CA SER A 65 10.21 9.23 0.40
C SER A 65 9.11 9.11 1.47
N GLN A 66 8.01 8.45 1.14
CA GLN A 66 6.83 8.28 2.00
C GLN A 66 6.50 6.80 2.22
N VAL A 67 7.51 5.93 2.23
CA VAL A 67 7.29 4.52 2.54
C VAL A 67 7.13 4.37 4.05
N GLN A 68 6.04 3.73 4.46
CA GLN A 68 5.78 3.37 5.84
C GLN A 68 5.79 1.84 5.95
N LEU A 69 6.46 1.32 6.98
CA LEU A 69 6.54 -0.10 7.27
C LEU A 69 6.05 -0.32 8.71
N ASP A 70 4.87 -0.92 8.86
CA ASP A 70 4.23 -1.12 10.16
C ASP A 70 4.07 -2.63 10.46
N PRO A 71 4.31 -3.08 11.69
CA PRO A 71 4.05 -4.45 12.08
C PRO A 71 2.53 -4.69 12.10
N VAL A 72 2.11 -5.87 11.64
CA VAL A 72 0.71 -6.31 11.62
C VAL A 72 0.63 -7.73 12.16
N SER A 73 -0.30 -7.95 13.08
CA SER A 73 -0.66 -9.29 13.55
C SER A 73 -2.17 -9.46 13.65
N THR A 74 -2.70 -10.55 13.11
CA THR A 74 -4.12 -10.92 13.23
C THR A 74 -4.30 -11.82 14.45
N LEU A 75 -4.19 -11.23 15.63
CA LEU A 75 -4.13 -11.90 16.94
C LEU A 75 -5.29 -12.85 17.28
N PHE A 76 -6.41 -12.81 16.56
CA PHE A 76 -7.65 -13.47 17.02
C PHE A 76 -8.14 -14.64 16.18
N ILE A 77 -7.70 -14.82 14.92
CA ILE A 77 -8.28 -15.85 14.04
C ILE A 77 -7.22 -16.58 13.23
N ASP A 78 -6.26 -15.86 12.66
CA ASP A 78 -5.38 -16.44 11.64
C ASP A 78 -3.95 -16.69 12.15
N SER A 79 -3.55 -16.18 13.33
CA SER A 79 -2.18 -16.32 13.83
C SER A 79 -1.12 -15.89 12.79
N ASP A 80 -1.43 -14.84 12.03
CA ASP A 80 -0.51 -14.28 11.05
C ASP A 80 0.29 -13.14 11.67
N TYR A 81 1.58 -13.12 11.36
CA TYR A 81 2.53 -12.10 11.81
C TYR A 81 3.35 -11.60 10.62
N GLY A 82 3.61 -10.30 10.58
CA GLY A 82 4.52 -9.73 9.59
C GLY A 82 4.30 -8.25 9.38
N TRP A 83 4.55 -7.74 8.18
CA TRP A 83 4.66 -6.31 7.95
C TRP A 83 3.74 -5.81 6.85
N ARG A 84 3.19 -4.62 7.06
CA ARG A 84 2.48 -3.84 6.05
C ARG A 84 3.38 -2.72 5.57
N MET A 85 3.62 -2.69 4.27
CA MET A 85 4.35 -1.63 3.60
C MET A 85 3.37 -0.76 2.80
N GLU A 86 3.26 0.51 3.16
CA GLU A 86 2.51 1.52 2.41
C GLU A 86 3.44 2.43 1.62
N PHE A 87 3.02 2.84 0.43
CA PHE A 87 3.79 3.73 -0.41
C PHE A 87 2.89 4.57 -1.32
N SER A 88 3.40 5.71 -1.77
CA SER A 88 2.70 6.60 -2.71
C SER A 88 3.25 6.41 -4.13
N LEU A 89 2.41 6.63 -5.14
CA LEU A 89 2.78 6.60 -6.55
C LEU A 89 2.87 8.05 -7.08
N ASP A 90 3.94 8.36 -7.81
CA ASP A 90 4.26 9.72 -8.27
C ASP A 90 3.29 10.26 -9.35
N LYS A 91 2.48 9.38 -9.98
CA LYS A 91 1.56 9.79 -11.04
C LYS A 91 0.18 10.16 -10.49
N PRO A 92 -0.23 11.43 -10.57
CA PRO A 92 -1.57 11.83 -10.17
C PRO A 92 -2.60 11.21 -11.12
N ILE A 93 -3.81 11.01 -10.59
CA ILE A 93 -4.98 10.66 -11.39
C ILE A 93 -5.88 11.85 -11.60
N ASN A 94 -6.34 11.99 -12.83
CA ASN A 94 -7.50 12.82 -13.13
C ASN A 94 -8.73 12.08 -12.63
N ILE A 95 -9.35 12.63 -11.58
CA ILE A 95 -10.63 12.13 -11.09
C ILE A 95 -11.72 12.81 -11.91
N CYS A 96 -12.27 12.09 -12.89
CA CYS A 96 -13.41 12.55 -13.67
C CYS A 96 -14.67 11.86 -13.17
N TYR A 97 -15.71 12.63 -12.85
CA TYR A 97 -17.03 12.07 -12.59
C TYR A 97 -17.70 11.71 -13.93
N ASN A 98 -17.97 10.42 -14.15
CA ASN A 98 -18.83 9.96 -15.23
C ASN A 98 -20.19 9.57 -14.65
N PRO A 99 -21.29 10.26 -15.01
CA PRO A 99 -22.62 9.86 -14.56
C PRO A 99 -22.93 8.43 -15.04
N ALA A 100 -23.53 7.62 -14.17
CA ALA A 100 -23.88 6.25 -14.50
C ALA A 100 -24.96 6.21 -15.59
N ASN A 101 -24.68 5.53 -16.71
CA ASN A 101 -25.67 5.23 -17.73
C ASN A 101 -26.44 3.97 -17.35
N TRP A 102 -27.50 4.14 -16.56
CA TRP A 102 -28.46 3.08 -16.28
C TRP A 102 -29.41 2.92 -17.47
N THR A 103 -28.99 2.23 -18.53
CA THR A 103 -29.95 1.79 -19.55
C THR A 103 -30.72 0.59 -19.00
N THR A 104 -32.02 0.78 -18.75
CA THR A 104 -32.96 -0.31 -18.48
C THR A 104 -32.95 -1.28 -19.66
N VAL A 105 -32.49 -2.51 -19.40
CA VAL A 105 -32.63 -3.66 -20.31
C VAL A 105 -34.04 -4.21 -20.20
#